data_AF-A0A1J0RDJ7-F1
#
_entry.id   AF-A0A1J0RDJ7-F1
#
_cell.length_a   1.000
_cell.length_b   1.000
_cell.length_c   1.000
_cell.angle_alpha   90.00
_cell.angle_beta   90.00
_cell.angle_gamma   90.00
#
_symmetry.space_group_name_H-M   'P 1'
#
loop_
_entity.id
_entity.type
_entity.pdbx_description
1 polymer ?
#
loop_
_entity_poly.entity_id
_entity_poly.type
_entity_poly.pdbx_seq_one_letter_code
_entity_poly.pdbx_strand_id
1 'polypeptide(L)'
;MCSAPYEIDTNGLKCKDLGSPAVKATTCGADNANKAGKSIGLDVACLCVSGTNSECIGVAGSPDIAGDANIGTDALNAILAKCPGQHQNVDSLTALNTAIAAVAAQIGKGKKPTTDGDAFFGKTYSTNCGTSSSACLSYKEYFATGQAGVESITWVKNLRTAAKHVEAIRRRKQADNAAKEQILAIKIAIEAEFARELKFYSHEKNKEQKSSETQKDTEESLEQRRKDCEAVANNATCQLPCKWETKGTS
;
A
#
# COMPACT_ATOMS: atom_id res chain seq x y z
N MET A 1 -10.02 11.69 12.43
CA MET A 1 -9.32 11.49 13.71
C MET A 1 -9.58 12.63 14.69
N CYS A 2 -9.78 13.85 14.19
CA CYS A 2 -10.06 15.06 14.97
C CYS A 2 -11.45 15.62 14.61
N SER A 3 -12.05 16.35 15.53
CA SER A 3 -13.29 17.11 15.34
C SER A 3 -13.31 18.27 16.31
N ALA A 4 -14.05 19.33 15.98
CA ALA A 4 -14.19 20.49 16.85
C ALA A 4 -14.43 20.11 18.33
N PRO A 5 -13.66 20.67 19.27
CA PRO A 5 -12.78 21.84 19.10
C PRO A 5 -11.36 21.52 18.59
N TYR A 6 -11.03 20.25 18.37
CA TYR A 6 -9.72 19.83 17.88
C TYR A 6 -9.65 19.87 16.34
N GLU A 7 -8.62 20.53 15.82
CA GLU A 7 -8.32 20.58 14.40
C GLU A 7 -7.23 19.58 14.01
N ILE A 8 -7.13 19.26 12.73
CA ILE A 8 -6.03 18.45 12.21
C ILE A 8 -4.76 19.33 12.14
N ASP A 9 -3.61 18.75 12.49
CA ASP A 9 -2.31 19.42 12.39
C ASP A 9 -1.87 19.67 10.94
N THR A 10 -0.81 20.46 10.76
CA THR A 10 -0.31 20.80 9.42
C THR A 10 0.15 19.59 8.61
N ASN A 11 0.52 18.49 9.28
CA ASN A 11 0.96 17.26 8.64
C ASN A 11 -0.21 16.33 8.29
N GLY A 12 -1.43 16.63 8.73
CA GLY A 12 -2.59 15.78 8.46
C GLY A 12 -2.68 14.52 9.33
N LEU A 13 -1.81 14.36 10.33
CA LEU A 13 -1.60 13.07 11.02
C LEU A 13 -2.14 13.05 12.44
N LYS A 14 -2.10 14.18 13.15
CA LYS A 14 -2.55 14.28 14.55
C LYS A 14 -3.52 15.44 14.72
N CYS A 15 -4.16 15.48 15.88
CA CYS A 15 -4.94 16.62 16.28
C CYS A 15 -4.01 17.68 16.88
N LYS A 16 -4.23 18.95 16.53
CA LYS A 16 -3.63 20.08 17.23
C LYS A 16 -4.23 20.16 18.62
N ASP A 17 -3.46 20.70 19.55
CA ASP A 17 -3.97 21.15 20.84
C ASP A 17 -4.93 22.33 20.68
N LEU A 18 -5.63 22.67 21.75
CA LEU A 18 -6.60 23.75 21.76
C LEU A 18 -5.89 25.10 21.81
N GLY A 19 -6.36 26.08 21.03
CA GLY A 19 -5.87 27.46 21.11
C GLY A 19 -6.29 28.20 22.39
N SER A 20 -7.24 27.65 23.15
CA SER A 20 -7.71 28.16 24.44
C SER A 20 -8.33 27.02 25.26
N PRO A 21 -8.35 27.10 26.61
CA PRO A 21 -9.02 26.09 27.43
C PRO A 21 -10.48 25.90 27.00
N ALA A 22 -10.94 24.65 26.94
CA ALA A 22 -12.31 24.33 26.55
C ALA A 22 -13.14 23.89 27.75
N VAL A 23 -14.31 24.51 27.92
CA VAL A 23 -15.21 24.17 29.02
C VAL A 23 -15.64 22.72 28.94
N LYS A 24 -15.32 21.93 29.96
CA LYS A 24 -15.52 20.48 29.91
C LYS A 24 -17.00 20.10 29.85
N ALA A 25 -17.85 20.80 30.59
CA ALA A 25 -19.29 20.54 30.59
C ALA A 25 -19.90 20.66 29.19
N THR A 26 -19.51 21.67 28.41
CA THR A 26 -20.00 21.86 27.03
C THR A 26 -19.24 21.03 26.00
N THR A 27 -18.05 20.53 26.34
CA THR A 27 -17.17 19.78 25.43
C THR A 27 -17.26 18.27 25.60
N CYS A 28 -17.71 17.78 26.76
CA CYS A 28 -17.78 16.36 27.12
C CYS A 28 -19.13 15.96 27.75
N GLY A 29 -20.01 16.93 28.03
CA GLY A 29 -21.32 16.69 28.67
C GLY A 29 -22.34 16.00 27.79
N ALA A 30 -23.38 15.47 28.44
CA ALA A 30 -24.43 14.66 27.82
C ALA A 30 -25.60 15.48 27.25
N ASP A 31 -25.76 16.75 27.67
CA ASP A 31 -26.98 17.52 27.44
C ASP A 31 -27.01 18.27 26.10
N ASN A 32 -25.88 18.26 25.40
CA ASN A 32 -25.78 18.74 24.03
C ASN A 32 -25.38 17.56 23.16
N ALA A 33 -26.25 17.17 22.22
CA ALA A 33 -25.87 16.25 21.15
C ALA A 33 -24.51 16.68 20.57
N ASN A 34 -23.61 15.74 20.31
CA ASN A 34 -22.36 15.90 19.53
C ASN A 34 -21.03 16.14 20.27
N LYS A 35 -20.53 15.18 21.07
CA LYS A 35 -19.09 15.17 21.38
C LYS A 35 -18.46 13.78 21.38
N ALA A 36 -18.86 12.90 22.30
CA ALA A 36 -18.31 11.55 22.34
C ALA A 36 -18.57 10.83 21.02
N GLY A 37 -17.58 10.13 20.46
CA GLY A 37 -17.73 9.37 19.24
C GLY A 37 -17.52 10.15 17.94
N LYS A 38 -17.42 11.49 17.99
CA LYS A 38 -17.12 12.32 16.81
C LYS A 38 -15.66 12.19 16.37
N SER A 39 -14.74 12.12 17.33
CA SER A 39 -13.32 11.96 17.05
C SER A 39 -12.57 11.33 18.22
N ILE A 40 -11.48 10.61 17.90
CA ILE A 40 -10.67 9.95 18.92
C ILE A 40 -9.96 10.97 19.81
N GLY A 41 -9.46 12.09 19.24
CA GLY A 41 -8.80 13.12 20.03
C GLY A 41 -9.70 13.73 21.10
N LEU A 42 -10.96 14.01 20.74
CA LEU A 42 -11.95 14.49 21.69
C LEU A 42 -12.32 13.45 22.75
N ASP A 43 -12.54 12.20 22.32
CA ASP A 43 -12.85 11.10 23.22
C ASP A 43 -11.73 10.85 24.23
N VAL A 44 -10.47 10.90 23.81
CA VAL A 44 -9.30 10.76 24.70
C VAL A 44 -9.28 11.90 25.73
N ALA A 45 -9.43 13.15 25.30
CA ALA A 45 -9.44 14.29 26.21
C ALA A 45 -10.56 14.18 27.26
N CYS A 46 -11.79 13.88 26.82
CA CYS A 46 -12.94 13.75 27.72
C CYS A 46 -12.83 12.56 28.69
N LEU A 47 -12.18 11.47 28.28
CA LEU A 47 -11.95 10.31 29.13
C LEU A 47 -10.89 10.57 30.20
N CYS A 48 -9.88 11.39 29.89
CA CYS A 48 -8.67 11.52 30.70
C CYS A 48 -8.61 12.77 31.57
N VAL A 49 -9.30 13.85 31.18
CA VAL A 49 -9.34 15.09 31.95
C VAL A 49 -10.32 14.94 33.10
N SER A 50 -9.90 15.26 34.32
CA SER A 50 -10.76 15.27 35.51
C SER A 50 -10.25 16.30 36.54
N GLY A 51 -10.85 16.35 37.73
CA GLY A 51 -10.34 17.16 38.83
C GLY A 51 -8.98 16.69 39.36
N THR A 52 -8.60 15.42 39.12
CA THR A 52 -7.33 14.85 39.59
C THR A 52 -6.33 14.58 38.46
N ASN A 53 -6.81 14.51 37.21
CA ASN A 53 -6.03 14.20 36.00
C ASN A 53 -5.25 12.88 36.08
N SER A 54 -5.70 11.93 36.90
CA SER A 54 -4.97 10.69 37.17
C SER A 54 -5.54 9.47 36.45
N GLU A 55 -6.73 9.59 35.86
CA GLU A 55 -7.52 8.45 35.39
C GLU A 55 -6.91 7.72 34.20
N CYS A 56 -6.17 8.43 33.34
CA CYS A 56 -5.47 7.83 32.21
C CYS A 56 -3.96 7.65 32.42
N ILE A 57 -3.36 8.39 33.35
CA ILE A 57 -1.89 8.45 33.52
C ILE A 57 -1.39 7.87 34.84
N GLY A 58 -2.28 7.56 35.78
CA GLY A 58 -1.96 6.95 37.07
C GLY A 58 -1.24 7.85 38.07
N VAL A 59 -0.98 9.12 37.72
CA VAL A 59 -0.35 10.13 38.58
C VAL A 59 -1.25 11.35 38.70
N ALA A 60 -1.46 11.85 39.92
CA ALA A 60 -2.26 13.05 40.16
C ALA A 60 -1.46 14.32 39.87
N GLY A 61 -2.13 15.38 39.40
CA GLY A 61 -1.58 16.73 39.41
C GLY A 61 -0.79 17.17 38.17
N SER A 62 -1.19 16.77 36.96
CA SER A 62 -0.65 17.35 35.72
C SER A 62 -1.41 18.65 35.37
N PRO A 63 -0.86 19.85 35.63
CA PRO A 63 -1.57 21.12 35.39
C PRO A 63 -1.87 21.34 33.90
N ASP A 64 -1.07 20.78 33.00
CA ASP A 64 -1.25 20.94 31.55
C ASP A 64 -2.47 20.18 31.01
N ILE A 65 -3.02 19.22 31.77
CA ILE A 65 -4.18 18.40 31.35
C ILE A 65 -5.51 19.08 31.70
N ALA A 66 -5.60 19.76 32.85
CA ALA A 66 -6.80 20.52 33.22
C ALA A 66 -6.47 21.95 33.62
N GLY A 67 -7.24 22.90 33.09
CA GLY A 67 -7.25 24.29 33.58
C GLY A 67 -8.57 24.56 34.29
N ASP A 68 -8.57 24.95 35.57
CA ASP A 68 -9.77 25.35 36.32
C ASP A 68 -11.01 24.46 36.10
N ALA A 69 -10.85 23.13 36.22
CA ALA A 69 -11.91 22.14 35.97
C ALA A 69 -12.39 21.99 34.51
N ASN A 70 -11.65 22.57 33.56
CA ASN A 70 -11.82 22.51 32.11
C ASN A 70 -10.69 21.74 31.43
N ILE A 71 -10.81 21.52 30.11
CA ILE A 71 -9.75 20.91 29.30
C ILE A 71 -8.67 21.97 29.05
N GLY A 72 -7.44 21.69 29.47
CA GLY A 72 -6.28 22.57 29.24
C GLY A 72 -5.96 22.75 27.76
N THR A 73 -5.21 23.80 27.41
CA THR A 73 -4.78 24.08 26.03
C THR A 73 -4.01 22.90 25.45
N ASP A 74 -3.03 22.41 26.20
CA ASP A 74 -2.06 21.40 25.78
C ASP A 74 -2.45 19.97 26.21
N ALA A 75 -3.69 19.79 26.65
CA ALA A 75 -4.13 18.58 27.32
C ALA A 75 -4.00 17.34 26.44
N LEU A 76 -4.34 17.44 25.15
CA LEU A 76 -4.34 16.29 24.27
C LEU A 76 -2.91 15.81 24.00
N ASN A 77 -1.98 16.70 23.66
CA ASN A 77 -0.58 16.30 23.52
C ASN A 77 0.02 15.80 24.83
N ALA A 78 -0.30 16.43 25.97
CA ALA A 78 0.17 15.98 27.28
C ALA A 78 -0.29 14.54 27.59
N ILE A 79 -1.55 14.20 27.27
CA ILE A 79 -2.07 12.83 27.40
C ILE A 79 -1.37 11.89 26.43
N LEU A 80 -1.29 12.25 25.14
CA LEU A 80 -0.71 11.39 24.10
C LEU A 80 0.79 11.12 24.33
N ALA A 81 1.53 12.07 24.91
CA ALA A 81 2.93 11.90 25.29
C ALA A 81 3.14 10.83 26.38
N LYS A 82 2.09 10.45 27.11
CA LYS A 82 2.11 9.39 28.12
C LYS A 82 1.69 8.03 27.56
N CYS A 83 1.16 7.97 26.34
CA CYS A 83 0.83 6.69 25.71
C CYS A 83 2.13 5.88 25.49
N PRO A 84 2.12 4.57 25.77
CA PRO A 84 3.25 3.71 25.46
C PRO A 84 3.52 3.75 23.95
N GLY A 85 4.80 3.77 23.56
CA GLY A 85 5.21 3.82 22.15
C GLY A 85 4.62 2.68 21.31
N GLN A 86 4.56 2.91 19.99
CA GLN A 86 3.96 1.93 19.07
C GLN A 86 4.74 0.62 18.99
N HIS A 87 4.03 -0.51 19.01
CA HIS A 87 4.60 -1.83 18.69
C HIS A 87 4.85 -1.91 17.17
N GLN A 88 6.11 -2.09 16.76
CA GLN A 88 6.53 -1.90 15.36
C GLN A 88 6.22 -3.04 14.37
N ASN A 89 5.49 -4.10 14.73
CA ASN A 89 5.38 -5.30 13.88
C ASN A 89 3.97 -5.90 13.76
N VAL A 90 2.91 -5.09 13.81
CA VAL A 90 1.53 -5.59 13.59
C VAL A 90 0.97 -5.03 12.29
N ASP A 91 0.33 -5.88 11.47
CA ASP A 91 -0.42 -5.42 10.31
C ASP A 91 -1.44 -4.34 10.72
N SER A 92 -1.44 -3.22 10.01
CA SER A 92 -2.22 -2.04 10.38
C SER A 92 -3.74 -2.28 10.42
N LEU A 93 -4.27 -3.18 9.58
CA LEU A 93 -5.69 -3.50 9.55
C LEU A 93 -6.06 -4.42 10.71
N THR A 94 -5.22 -5.42 11.00
CA THR A 94 -5.38 -6.26 12.19
C THR A 94 -5.33 -5.42 13.46
N ALA A 95 -4.33 -4.54 13.59
CA ALA A 95 -4.19 -3.65 14.75
C ALA A 95 -5.43 -2.76 14.93
N LEU A 96 -5.96 -2.20 13.84
CA LEU A 96 -7.18 -1.39 13.85
C LEU A 96 -8.39 -2.19 14.35
N ASN A 97 -8.59 -3.40 13.83
CA ASN A 97 -9.72 -4.27 14.23
C ASN A 97 -9.63 -4.65 15.70
N THR A 98 -8.43 -5.02 16.17
CA THR A 98 -8.18 -5.32 17.58
C THR A 98 -8.44 -4.11 18.48
N ALA A 99 -8.01 -2.92 18.07
CA ALA A 99 -8.23 -1.69 18.83
C ALA A 99 -9.73 -1.35 18.95
N ILE A 100 -10.48 -1.42 17.85
CA ILE A 100 -11.94 -1.18 17.87
C ILE A 100 -12.64 -2.20 18.78
N ALA A 101 -12.28 -3.49 18.68
CA ALA A 101 -12.85 -4.54 19.52
C ALA A 101 -12.52 -4.34 21.01
N ALA A 102 -11.29 -3.89 21.31
CA ALA A 102 -10.88 -3.59 22.68
C ALA A 102 -11.69 -2.42 23.27
N VAL A 103 -11.90 -1.35 22.51
CA VAL A 103 -12.76 -0.23 22.92
C VAL A 103 -14.21 -0.70 23.11
N ALA A 104 -14.75 -1.45 22.15
CA ALA A 104 -16.10 -2.02 22.22
C ALA A 104 -16.33 -2.81 23.51
N ALA A 105 -15.35 -3.64 23.89
CA ALA A 105 -15.41 -4.46 25.08
C ALA A 105 -15.31 -3.68 26.40
N GLN A 106 -14.93 -2.40 26.38
CA GLN A 106 -14.89 -1.53 27.57
C GLN A 106 -16.14 -0.68 27.74
N ILE A 107 -16.89 -0.45 26.66
CA ILE A 107 -18.17 0.27 26.72
C ILE A 107 -19.16 -0.54 27.58
N GLY A 108 -19.74 0.11 28.59
CA GLY A 108 -20.68 -0.45 29.55
C GLY A 108 -20.05 -1.08 30.80
N LYS A 109 -18.72 -1.24 30.88
CA LYS A 109 -18.09 -1.91 32.03
C LYS A 109 -17.99 -1.09 33.31
N GLY A 110 -17.88 0.24 33.20
CA GLY A 110 -17.64 1.10 34.37
C GLY A 110 -18.88 1.64 35.06
N LYS A 111 -20.05 1.56 34.41
CA LYS A 111 -21.34 1.96 34.98
C LYS A 111 -22.42 1.03 34.43
N LYS A 112 -23.19 0.41 35.33
CA LYS A 112 -24.32 -0.43 34.92
C LYS A 112 -25.35 0.43 34.17
N PRO A 113 -25.82 0.00 33.00
CA PRO A 113 -26.94 0.62 32.31
C PRO A 113 -28.15 0.78 33.23
N THR A 114 -28.70 1.99 33.30
CA THR A 114 -29.92 2.31 34.06
C THR A 114 -31.12 2.53 33.15
N THR A 115 -30.88 2.92 31.91
CA THR A 115 -31.87 3.07 30.84
C THR A 115 -31.39 2.37 29.56
N ASP A 116 -32.32 1.98 28.70
CA ASP A 116 -31.99 1.40 27.41
C ASP A 116 -31.11 2.35 26.59
N GLY A 117 -30.08 1.78 25.95
CA GLY A 117 -29.07 2.54 25.22
C GLY A 117 -27.99 3.19 26.10
N ASP A 118 -27.99 3.00 27.43
CA ASP A 118 -26.88 3.42 28.28
C ASP A 118 -25.58 2.72 27.90
N ALA A 119 -24.70 3.46 27.24
CA ALA A 119 -23.40 2.99 26.78
C ALA A 119 -22.33 3.99 27.22
N PHE A 120 -21.63 3.69 28.32
CA PHE A 120 -20.62 4.57 28.89
C PHE A 120 -19.23 3.92 28.88
N PHE A 121 -18.18 4.71 28.67
CA PHE A 121 -16.80 4.25 28.80
C PHE A 121 -16.06 5.16 29.79
N GLY A 122 -15.36 4.57 30.77
CA GLY A 122 -14.72 5.26 31.89
C GLY A 122 -15.17 4.63 33.20
N LYS A 123 -14.58 4.99 34.34
CA LYS A 123 -14.99 4.51 35.68
C LYS A 123 -15.42 5.64 36.62
N THR A 124 -14.95 6.86 36.38
CA THR A 124 -15.24 8.00 37.25
C THR A 124 -16.45 8.74 36.70
N TYR A 125 -17.56 8.70 37.44
CA TYR A 125 -18.84 9.30 37.04
C TYR A 125 -19.44 10.09 38.20
N SER A 126 -20.05 11.22 37.88
CA SER A 126 -21.06 11.86 38.71
C SER A 126 -22.45 11.70 38.06
N THR A 127 -23.21 12.78 37.88
CA THR A 127 -24.48 12.82 37.14
C THR A 127 -24.28 12.54 35.65
N ASN A 128 -23.24 13.10 35.03
CA ASN A 128 -22.91 12.93 33.61
C ASN A 128 -21.38 12.99 33.37
N CYS A 129 -20.94 12.84 32.13
CA CYS A 129 -19.51 12.87 31.76
C CYS A 129 -18.92 14.27 31.56
N GLY A 130 -19.74 15.32 31.67
CA GLY A 130 -19.30 16.70 31.49
C GLY A 130 -18.74 17.35 32.74
N THR A 131 -18.96 16.78 33.92
CA THR A 131 -18.51 17.41 35.16
C THR A 131 -16.99 17.34 35.31
N SER A 132 -16.44 18.30 36.05
CA SER A 132 -15.01 18.35 36.35
C SER A 132 -14.50 17.09 37.02
N SER A 133 -15.30 16.47 37.90
CA SER A 133 -14.94 15.26 38.63
C SER A 133 -15.15 13.95 37.84
N SER A 134 -15.81 13.97 36.67
CA SER A 134 -16.04 12.76 35.86
C SER A 134 -14.85 12.48 34.92
N ALA A 135 -14.60 11.24 34.58
CA ALA A 135 -13.62 10.85 33.56
C ALA A 135 -14.24 9.70 32.75
N CYS A 136 -15.06 10.08 31.78
CA CYS A 136 -15.89 9.15 31.03
C CYS A 136 -16.40 9.73 29.71
N LEU A 137 -17.00 8.84 28.92
CA LEU A 137 -17.64 9.10 27.64
C LEU A 137 -19.05 8.51 27.65
N SER A 138 -19.98 9.21 27.00
CA SER A 138 -21.34 8.74 26.81
C SER A 138 -21.59 8.48 25.33
N TYR A 139 -21.70 7.21 24.94
CA TYR A 139 -22.03 6.77 23.59
C TYR A 139 -23.52 6.46 23.42
N LYS A 140 -24.39 6.97 24.30
CA LYS A 140 -25.83 6.65 24.29
C LYS A 140 -26.47 6.82 22.93
N GLU A 141 -26.12 7.90 22.23
CA GLU A 141 -26.65 8.23 20.89
C GLU A 141 -26.45 7.10 19.88
N TYR A 142 -25.38 6.31 20.04
CA TYR A 142 -24.96 5.24 19.13
C TYR A 142 -25.49 3.86 19.54
N PHE A 143 -26.05 3.74 20.73
CA PHE A 143 -26.62 2.50 21.28
C PHE A 143 -28.13 2.59 21.50
N ALA A 144 -28.74 3.73 21.17
CA ALA A 144 -30.19 3.89 21.13
C ALA A 144 -30.83 2.94 20.11
N THR A 145 -32.13 2.68 20.27
CA THR A 145 -32.92 1.84 19.36
C THR A 145 -32.73 2.24 17.90
N GLY A 146 -32.46 1.25 17.04
CA GLY A 146 -32.23 1.46 15.61
C GLY A 146 -30.78 1.81 15.23
N GLN A 147 -29.88 1.98 16.20
CA GLN A 147 -28.46 2.19 15.95
C GLN A 147 -27.67 0.87 15.96
N ALA A 148 -26.54 0.87 15.25
CA ALA A 148 -25.65 -0.29 15.12
C ALA A 148 -24.60 -0.38 16.25
N GLY A 149 -24.86 0.23 17.41
CA GLY A 149 -23.91 0.24 18.53
C GLY A 149 -22.58 0.88 18.13
N VAL A 150 -21.48 0.19 18.44
CA VAL A 150 -20.10 0.63 18.15
C VAL A 150 -19.89 0.99 16.68
N GLU A 151 -20.46 0.23 15.73
CA GLU A 151 -20.28 0.50 14.30
C GLU A 151 -21.03 1.77 13.85
N SER A 152 -21.91 2.33 14.69
CA SER A 152 -22.56 3.60 14.41
C SER A 152 -21.75 4.83 14.84
N ILE A 153 -20.74 4.64 15.71
CA ILE A 153 -19.83 5.68 16.20
C ILE A 153 -19.11 6.34 15.02
N THR A 154 -19.08 7.67 14.98
CA THR A 154 -18.61 8.41 13.80
C THR A 154 -17.13 8.15 13.49
N TRP A 155 -16.24 8.19 14.50
CA TRP A 155 -14.83 7.88 14.26
C TRP A 155 -14.62 6.41 13.87
N VAL A 156 -15.43 5.47 14.37
CA VAL A 156 -15.36 4.05 13.98
C VAL A 156 -15.71 3.91 12.50
N LYS A 157 -16.85 4.49 12.06
CA LYS A 157 -17.24 4.51 10.64
C LYS A 157 -16.13 5.03 9.74
N ASN A 158 -15.49 6.13 10.13
CA ASN A 158 -14.41 6.74 9.35
C ASN A 158 -13.20 5.80 9.26
N LEU A 159 -12.83 5.11 10.34
CA LEU A 159 -11.74 4.12 10.31
C LEU A 159 -12.10 2.89 9.48
N ARG A 160 -13.34 2.42 9.52
CA ARG A 160 -13.83 1.32 8.66
C ARG A 160 -13.75 1.70 7.17
N THR A 161 -14.12 2.92 6.83
CA THR A 161 -13.99 3.44 5.45
C THR A 161 -12.52 3.53 5.03
N ALA A 162 -11.65 4.06 5.89
CA ALA A 162 -10.22 4.11 5.63
C ALA A 162 -9.61 2.71 5.44
N ALA A 163 -10.01 1.73 6.26
CA ALA A 163 -9.58 0.34 6.13
C ALA A 163 -9.94 -0.24 4.74
N LYS A 164 -11.17 -0.03 4.27
CA LYS A 164 -11.60 -0.45 2.92
C LYS A 164 -10.74 0.17 1.82
N HIS A 165 -10.38 1.45 1.95
CA HIS A 165 -9.49 2.10 0.98
C HIS A 165 -8.09 1.49 1.00
N VAL A 166 -7.53 1.22 2.18
CA VAL A 166 -6.21 0.57 2.31
C VAL A 166 -6.22 -0.82 1.66
N GLU A 167 -7.27 -1.62 1.88
CA GLU A 167 -7.42 -2.93 1.22
C GLU A 167 -7.49 -2.80 -0.30
N ALA A 168 -8.26 -1.84 -0.82
CA ALA A 168 -8.36 -1.59 -2.26
C ALA A 168 -7.01 -1.18 -2.86
N ILE A 169 -6.24 -0.34 -2.16
CA ILE A 169 -4.89 0.06 -2.58
C ILE A 169 -3.95 -1.14 -2.58
N ARG A 170 -3.99 -2.01 -1.55
CA ARG A 170 -3.16 -3.23 -1.49
C ARG A 170 -3.46 -4.16 -2.66
N ARG A 171 -4.73 -4.38 -2.99
CA ARG A 171 -5.14 -5.20 -4.15
C ARG A 171 -4.63 -4.63 -5.47
N ARG A 172 -4.75 -3.32 -5.67
CA ARG A 172 -4.23 -2.64 -6.87
C ARG A 172 -2.72 -2.81 -6.99
N LYS A 173 -1.95 -2.57 -5.91
CA LYS A 173 -0.50 -2.78 -5.92
C LYS A 173 -0.09 -4.21 -6.28
N GLN A 174 -0.83 -5.21 -5.79
CA GLN A 174 -0.57 -6.60 -6.16
C GLN A 174 -0.82 -6.86 -7.65
N ALA A 175 -1.93 -6.33 -8.19
CA ALA A 175 -2.23 -6.44 -9.61
C ALA A 175 -1.17 -5.72 -10.48
N ASP A 176 -0.72 -4.53 -10.09
CA ASP A 176 0.31 -3.77 -10.79
C ASP A 176 1.65 -4.52 -10.81
N ASN A 177 2.02 -5.14 -9.69
CA ASN A 177 3.23 -5.98 -9.61
C ASN A 177 3.13 -7.18 -10.54
N ALA A 178 1.99 -7.89 -10.54
CA ALA A 178 1.78 -9.03 -11.44
C ALA A 178 1.82 -8.61 -12.93
N ALA A 179 1.23 -7.47 -13.27
CA ALA A 179 1.29 -6.93 -14.63
C ALA A 179 2.73 -6.55 -15.03
N LYS A 180 3.51 -5.98 -14.11
CA LYS A 180 4.92 -5.67 -14.33
C LYS A 180 5.74 -6.94 -14.59
N GLU A 181 5.50 -8.02 -13.86
CA GLU A 181 6.14 -9.32 -14.09
C GLU A 181 5.80 -9.88 -15.48
N GLN A 182 4.54 -9.77 -15.92
CA GLN A 182 4.14 -10.19 -17.26
C GLN A 182 4.81 -9.37 -18.37
N ILE A 183 4.90 -8.04 -18.21
CA ILE A 183 5.59 -7.18 -19.17
C ILE A 183 7.08 -7.56 -19.28
N LEU A 184 7.73 -7.85 -18.16
CA LEU A 184 9.12 -8.32 -18.16
C LEU A 184 9.27 -9.67 -18.87
N ALA A 185 8.35 -10.61 -18.63
CA ALA A 185 8.35 -11.89 -19.32
C ALA A 185 8.16 -11.75 -20.84
N ILE A 186 7.23 -10.89 -21.28
CA ILE A 186 7.01 -10.58 -22.70
C ILE A 186 8.26 -9.94 -23.30
N LYS A 187 8.89 -8.99 -22.61
CA LYS A 187 10.14 -8.36 -23.07
C LYS A 187 11.23 -9.42 -23.30
N ILE A 188 11.45 -10.31 -22.35
CA ILE A 188 12.43 -11.40 -22.47
C ILE A 188 12.11 -12.32 -23.66
N ALA A 189 10.83 -12.66 -23.86
CA ALA A 189 10.40 -13.49 -24.98
C ALA A 189 10.64 -12.79 -26.34
N ILE A 190 10.36 -11.49 -26.44
CA ILE A 190 10.63 -10.69 -27.64
C ILE A 190 12.14 -10.65 -27.92
N GLU A 191 12.97 -10.36 -26.91
CA GLU A 191 14.43 -10.34 -27.05
C GLU A 191 14.98 -11.70 -27.52
N ALA A 192 14.43 -12.80 -26.99
CA ALA A 192 14.80 -14.14 -27.41
C ALA A 192 14.43 -14.44 -28.87
N GLU A 193 13.25 -14.04 -29.32
CA GLU A 193 12.82 -14.26 -30.71
C GLU A 193 13.64 -13.41 -31.68
N PHE A 194 13.92 -12.14 -31.37
CA PHE A 194 14.82 -11.31 -32.18
C PHE A 194 16.23 -11.93 -32.30
N ALA A 195 16.77 -12.45 -31.19
CA ALA A 195 18.07 -13.12 -31.21
C ALA A 195 18.05 -14.41 -32.04
N ARG A 196 16.93 -15.13 -32.06
CA ARG A 196 16.72 -16.32 -32.88
C ARG A 196 16.66 -15.96 -34.36
N GLU A 197 15.90 -14.94 -34.72
CA GLU A 197 15.73 -14.48 -36.11
C GLU A 197 17.07 -14.00 -36.68
N LEU A 198 17.86 -13.23 -35.92
CA LEU A 198 19.19 -12.80 -36.31
C LEU A 198 20.14 -13.98 -36.56
N LYS A 199 20.05 -15.04 -35.74
CA LYS A 199 20.84 -16.27 -35.96
C LYS A 199 20.41 -16.98 -37.24
N PHE A 200 19.10 -17.09 -37.51
CA PHE A 200 18.60 -17.66 -38.76
C PHE A 200 19.09 -16.88 -39.98
N TYR A 201 18.92 -15.56 -40.00
CA TYR A 201 19.44 -14.69 -41.08
C TYR A 201 20.95 -14.85 -41.28
N SER A 202 21.72 -14.93 -40.19
CA SER A 202 23.18 -15.14 -40.29
C SER A 202 23.54 -16.51 -40.88
N HIS A 203 22.76 -17.55 -40.56
CA HIS A 203 22.96 -18.90 -41.10
C HIS A 203 22.57 -19.00 -42.57
N GLU A 204 21.46 -18.37 -42.98
CA GLU A 204 21.04 -18.34 -44.39
C GLU A 204 22.04 -17.58 -45.25
N LYS A 205 22.48 -16.40 -44.80
CA LYS A 205 23.47 -15.59 -45.54
C LYS A 205 24.81 -16.30 -45.70
N ASN A 206 25.27 -16.99 -44.65
CA ASN A 206 26.47 -17.82 -44.72
C ASN A 206 26.29 -19.03 -45.66
N LYS A 207 25.09 -19.61 -45.74
CA LYS A 207 24.79 -20.74 -46.64
C LYS A 207 24.76 -20.30 -48.10
N GLU A 208 24.19 -19.13 -48.40
CA GLU A 208 24.19 -18.54 -49.74
C GLU A 208 25.61 -18.16 -50.20
N GLN A 209 26.43 -17.54 -49.34
CA GLN A 209 27.83 -17.24 -49.68
C GLN A 209 28.65 -18.50 -49.94
N LYS A 210 28.51 -19.55 -49.12
CA LYS A 210 29.24 -20.80 -49.31
C LYS A 210 28.81 -21.53 -50.60
N SER A 211 27.53 -21.45 -50.95
CA SER A 211 27.01 -22.00 -52.22
C SER A 211 27.55 -21.23 -53.43
N SER A 212 27.65 -19.91 -53.34
CA SER A 212 28.20 -19.04 -54.38
C SER A 212 29.70 -19.28 -54.60
N GLU A 213 30.50 -19.38 -53.53
CA GLU A 213 31.94 -19.68 -53.63
C GLU A 213 32.19 -21.08 -54.20
N THR A 214 31.41 -22.08 -53.79
CA THR A 214 31.54 -23.45 -54.32
C THR A 214 31.22 -23.51 -55.82
N GLN A 215 30.23 -22.75 -56.29
CA GLN A 215 29.91 -22.66 -57.73
C GLN A 215 31.03 -21.96 -58.51
N LYS A 216 31.61 -20.90 -57.96
CA LYS A 216 32.69 -20.15 -58.59
C LYS A 216 33.99 -20.96 -58.69
N ASP A 217 34.36 -21.69 -57.63
CA ASP A 217 35.52 -22.59 -57.63
C ASP A 217 35.34 -23.76 -58.61
N THR A 218 34.10 -24.26 -58.77
CA THR A 218 33.80 -25.34 -59.73
C THR A 218 33.89 -24.84 -61.17
N GLU A 219 33.42 -23.63 -61.44
CA GLU A 219 33.46 -23.01 -62.77
C GLU A 219 34.90 -22.61 -63.16
N GLU A 220 35.67 -22.06 -62.21
CA GLU A 220 37.10 -21.76 -62.41
C GLU A 220 37.92 -23.04 -62.61
N SER A 221 37.63 -24.13 -61.88
CA SER A 221 38.24 -25.44 -62.09
C SER A 221 37.87 -26.08 -63.43
N LEU A 222 36.65 -25.86 -63.95
CA LEU A 222 36.23 -26.39 -65.25
C LEU A 222 36.89 -25.62 -66.40
N GLU A 223 36.97 -24.31 -66.26
CA GLU A 223 37.59 -23.43 -67.25
C GLU A 223 39.11 -23.64 -67.33
N GLN A 224 39.76 -23.90 -66.19
CA GLN A 224 41.17 -24.29 -66.19
C GLN A 224 41.39 -25.64 -66.87
N ARG A 225 40.56 -26.65 -66.59
CA ARG A 225 40.61 -27.96 -67.30
C ARG A 225 40.37 -27.81 -68.80
N ARG A 226 39.50 -26.89 -69.22
CA ARG A 226 39.26 -26.59 -70.64
C ARG A 226 40.50 -26.03 -71.32
N LYS A 227 41.16 -25.04 -70.69
CA LYS A 227 42.42 -24.47 -71.18
C LYS A 227 43.55 -25.50 -71.23
N ASP A 228 43.64 -26.36 -70.22
CA ASP A 228 44.63 -27.44 -70.19
C ASP A 228 44.40 -28.45 -71.34
N CYS A 229 43.14 -28.75 -71.67
CA CYS A 229 42.81 -29.58 -72.84
C CYS A 229 43.08 -28.88 -74.19
N GLU A 230 42.84 -27.57 -74.28
CA GLU A 230 43.10 -26.77 -75.50
C GLU A 230 44.60 -26.60 -75.79
N ALA A 231 45.47 -26.69 -74.77
CA ALA A 231 46.92 -26.60 -74.90
C ALA A 231 47.61 -27.89 -75.40
N VAL A 232 46.87 -29.00 -75.49
CA VAL A 232 47.42 -30.27 -75.98
C VAL A 232 47.65 -30.17 -77.49
N ALA A 233 48.91 -30.27 -77.92
CA ALA A 233 49.30 -30.00 -79.31
C ALA A 233 49.18 -31.21 -80.25
N ASN A 234 49.01 -32.43 -79.73
CA ASN A 234 48.88 -33.63 -80.56
C ASN A 234 48.07 -34.75 -79.89
N ASN A 235 47.48 -35.60 -80.72
CA ASN A 235 46.61 -36.71 -80.32
C ASN A 235 47.31 -37.75 -79.42
N ALA A 236 48.61 -37.99 -79.62
CA ALA A 236 49.36 -38.97 -78.82
C ALA A 236 49.52 -38.56 -77.34
N THR A 237 49.40 -37.27 -77.06
CA THR A 237 49.46 -36.70 -75.69
C THR A 237 48.09 -36.37 -75.10
N CYS A 238 46.99 -36.59 -75.82
CA CYS A 238 45.64 -36.33 -75.33
C CYS A 238 45.16 -37.45 -74.41
N GLN A 239 44.93 -37.14 -73.14
CA GLN A 239 44.43 -38.08 -72.13
C GLN A 239 43.08 -37.61 -71.57
N LEU A 240 42.28 -38.56 -71.06
CA LEU A 240 41.02 -38.24 -70.39
C LEU A 240 41.26 -37.26 -69.22
N PRO A 241 40.41 -36.24 -69.04
CA PRO A 241 39.06 -36.10 -69.60
C PRO A 241 38.98 -35.37 -70.96
N CYS A 242 40.10 -35.00 -71.58
CA CYS A 242 40.12 -34.28 -72.86
C CYS A 242 39.70 -35.19 -74.02
N LYS A 243 38.91 -34.67 -74.97
CA LYS A 243 38.49 -35.39 -76.19
C LYS A 243 39.13 -34.72 -77.41
N TRP A 244 39.93 -35.48 -78.16
CA TRP A 244 40.54 -35.00 -79.41
C TRP A 244 39.53 -35.04 -80.56
N GLU A 245 39.28 -33.91 -81.21
CA GLU A 245 38.48 -33.87 -82.44
C GLU A 245 39.43 -33.68 -83.63
N THR A 246 39.49 -34.65 -84.54
CA THR A 246 40.32 -34.58 -85.75
C THR A 246 39.82 -33.44 -86.63
N LYS A 247 40.61 -32.37 -86.80
CA LYS A 247 40.32 -31.34 -87.81
C LYS A 247 40.29 -32.00 -89.19
N GLY A 248 39.10 -32.13 -89.77
CA GLY A 248 38.90 -32.67 -91.11
C GLY A 248 39.63 -31.80 -92.13
N THR A 249 40.64 -32.37 -92.78
CA THR A 249 41.13 -31.89 -94.06
C THR A 249 40.19 -32.43 -95.14
N SER A 250 39.63 -31.53 -95.94
CA SER A 250 39.04 -31.83 -97.26
C SER A 250 40.02 -32.55 -98.16
#